data_AF-A0A317KYK5-F1
#
_entry.id   AF-A0A317KYK5-F1
#
_cell.length_a   1.000
_cell.length_b   1.000
_cell.length_c   1.000
_cell.angle_alpha   90.00
_cell.angle_beta   90.00
_cell.angle_gamma   90.00
#
_symmetry.space_group_name_H-M   'P 1'
#
loop_
_entity.id
_entity.type
_entity.pdbx_description
1 polymer ?
#
loop_
_entity_poly.entity_id
_entity_poly.type
_entity_poly.pdbx_seq_one_letter_code
_entity_poly.pdbx_strand_id
1 'polypeptide(L)'
;MKKHKLSIFLGWICLLIALGSFLLQIGSLYVQQKYQLEYIDHRLFYIINIVCLIFILLALFLFVSFKKSWIISMSCFVLLFTIIHLLFMQNDQKEIRNVTSISPDRNHVFSIKHNISTGESVYYRSRYKILGQAKETLPDLIQSDLKIDWLVNDVAAVTYQASNGSTQQFVATFGDRGDGMSYYYVGAEIHGRWQSDQLEVRSSSDGIIIKQGTKEALFNWENIEQFGTLALVLSKNGEAKWTIALDENFQKSSDTATMAPSGNIILSKAVLTNNQPVKLSFVKE
;
A
#
# COMPACT_ATOMS: atom_id res chain seq x y z
N MET A 1 -19.41 -40.06 -22.61
CA MET A 1 -19.61 -40.00 -21.13
C MET A 1 -18.60 -39.13 -20.38
N LYS A 2 -17.27 -39.34 -20.50
CA LYS A 2 -16.26 -38.54 -19.76
C LYS A 2 -16.33 -37.03 -20.02
N LYS A 3 -16.51 -36.62 -21.28
CA LYS A 3 -16.59 -35.20 -21.71
C LYS A 3 -17.80 -34.45 -21.11
N HIS A 4 -18.94 -35.13 -21.03
CA HIS A 4 -20.17 -34.58 -20.43
C HIS A 4 -20.06 -34.44 -18.90
N LYS A 5 -19.49 -35.45 -18.23
CA LYS A 5 -19.22 -35.37 -16.77
C LYS A 5 -18.23 -34.26 -16.43
N LEU A 6 -17.21 -34.05 -17.26
CA LEU A 6 -16.24 -32.96 -17.09
C LEU A 6 -16.88 -31.58 -17.30
N SER A 7 -17.74 -31.41 -18.31
CA SER A 7 -18.47 -30.15 -18.57
C SER A 7 -19.32 -29.74 -17.37
N ILE A 8 -20.08 -30.69 -16.81
CA ILE A 8 -20.92 -30.44 -15.63
C ILE A 8 -20.07 -30.07 -14.41
N PHE A 9 -18.95 -30.78 -14.19
CA PHE A 9 -18.04 -30.48 -13.09
C PHE A 9 -17.46 -29.06 -13.19
N LEU A 10 -16.98 -28.67 -14.39
CA LEU A 10 -16.50 -27.32 -14.64
C LEU A 10 -17.60 -26.27 -14.49
N GLY A 11 -18.83 -26.58 -14.90
CA GLY A 11 -19.99 -25.71 -14.72
C GLY A 11 -20.25 -25.39 -13.25
N TRP A 12 -20.14 -26.39 -12.37
CA TRP A 12 -20.25 -26.19 -10.92
C TRP A 12 -19.14 -25.32 -10.35
N ILE A 13 -17.90 -25.49 -10.81
CA ILE A 13 -16.78 -24.62 -10.41
C ILE A 13 -17.07 -23.17 -10.82
N CYS A 14 -17.51 -22.93 -12.05
CA CYS A 14 -17.88 -21.60 -12.51
C CYS A 14 -19.01 -20.99 -11.67
N LEU A 15 -20.03 -21.78 -11.35
CA LEU A 15 -21.14 -21.34 -10.50
C LEU A 15 -20.67 -20.98 -9.08
N LEU A 16 -19.76 -21.76 -8.49
CA LEU A 16 -19.20 -21.48 -7.18
C LEU A 16 -18.37 -20.18 -7.17
N ILE A 17 -17.58 -19.93 -8.21
CA ILE A 17 -16.84 -18.67 -8.35
C ILE A 17 -17.81 -17.49 -8.47
N ALA A 18 -18.83 -17.61 -9.33
CA ALA A 18 -19.85 -16.57 -9.49
C ALA A 18 -20.59 -16.29 -8.17
N LEU A 19 -21.01 -17.33 -7.45
CA LEU A 19 -21.66 -17.20 -6.16
C LEU A 19 -20.73 -16.54 -5.14
N GLY A 20 -19.46 -16.93 -5.10
CA GLY A 20 -18.45 -16.31 -4.25
C GLY A 20 -18.27 -14.82 -4.54
N SER A 21 -18.14 -14.43 -5.82
CA SER A 21 -18.05 -13.04 -6.24
C SER A 21 -19.31 -12.24 -5.89
N PHE A 22 -20.49 -12.83 -6.09
CA PHE A 22 -21.76 -12.20 -5.74
C PHE A 22 -21.90 -11.95 -4.24
N LEU A 23 -21.60 -12.96 -3.41
CA LEU A 23 -21.61 -12.83 -1.95
C LEU A 23 -20.55 -11.83 -1.47
N LEU A 24 -19.37 -11.82 -2.09
CA LEU A 24 -18.32 -10.84 -1.80
C LEU A 24 -18.79 -9.42 -2.10
N GLN A 25 -19.47 -9.20 -3.22
CA GLN A 25 -19.99 -7.89 -3.61
C GLN A 25 -21.06 -7.41 -2.61
N ILE A 26 -22.05 -8.24 -2.31
CA ILE A 26 -23.11 -7.90 -1.35
C ILE A 26 -22.54 -7.66 0.04
N GLY A 27 -21.67 -8.56 0.51
CA GLY A 27 -21.02 -8.42 1.81
C GLY A 27 -20.18 -7.15 1.91
N SER A 28 -19.45 -6.81 0.85
CA SER A 28 -18.68 -5.56 0.79
C SER A 28 -19.59 -4.34 0.86
N LEU A 29 -20.66 -4.28 0.07
CA LEU A 29 -21.61 -3.15 0.10
C LEU A 29 -22.29 -3.00 1.47
N TYR A 30 -22.67 -4.11 2.11
CA TYR A 30 -23.22 -4.09 3.46
C TYR A 30 -22.23 -3.52 4.48
N VAL A 31 -20.98 -3.97 4.43
CA VAL A 31 -19.91 -3.50 5.32
C VAL A 31 -19.59 -2.03 5.08
N GLN A 32 -19.55 -1.58 3.82
CA GLN A 32 -19.33 -0.18 3.46
C GLN A 32 -20.42 0.72 4.05
N GLN A 33 -21.68 0.34 3.88
CA GLN A 33 -22.82 1.07 4.43
C GLN A 33 -22.79 1.13 5.96
N LYS A 34 -22.40 0.04 6.62
CA LYS A 34 -22.45 -0.05 8.09
C LYS A 34 -21.26 0.59 8.79
N TYR A 35 -20.06 0.48 8.23
CA TYR A 35 -18.80 0.83 8.90
C TYR A 35 -18.05 2.00 8.23
N GLN A 36 -18.67 2.70 7.27
CA GLN A 36 -18.04 3.79 6.50
C GLN A 36 -16.71 3.35 5.88
N LEU A 37 -16.64 2.08 5.49
CA LEU A 37 -15.54 1.56 4.70
C LEU A 37 -15.86 1.80 3.23
N GLU A 38 -14.83 1.78 2.41
CA GLU A 38 -14.95 1.83 0.96
C GLU A 38 -14.09 0.72 0.36
N TYR A 39 -14.21 0.46 -0.94
CA TYR A 39 -13.21 -0.36 -1.60
C TYR A 39 -11.83 0.31 -1.49
N ILE A 40 -10.82 -0.50 -1.17
CA ILE A 40 -9.42 -0.05 -1.11
C ILE A 40 -8.96 0.48 -2.48
N ASP A 41 -9.54 -0.09 -3.53
CA ASP A 41 -9.41 0.32 -4.92
C ASP A 41 -10.81 0.32 -5.57
N HIS A 42 -11.28 1.48 -6.03
CA HIS A 42 -12.61 1.62 -6.62
C HIS A 42 -12.84 0.70 -7.82
N ARG A 43 -11.78 0.33 -8.53
CA ARG A 43 -11.85 -0.61 -9.66
C ARG A 43 -12.39 -1.98 -9.26
N LEU A 44 -12.20 -2.39 -7.99
CA LEU A 44 -12.68 -3.69 -7.50
C LEU A 44 -14.20 -3.84 -7.63
N PHE A 45 -14.97 -2.77 -7.43
CA PHE A 45 -16.42 -2.80 -7.62
C PHE A 45 -16.78 -3.29 -9.03
N TYR A 46 -16.14 -2.74 -10.06
CA TYR A 46 -16.40 -3.10 -11.45
C TYR A 46 -15.87 -4.48 -11.80
N ILE A 47 -14.65 -4.80 -11.38
CA ILE A 47 -13.99 -6.08 -11.67
C ILE A 47 -14.77 -7.26 -11.07
N ILE A 48 -15.21 -7.16 -9.81
CA ILE A 48 -15.98 -8.22 -9.14
C ILE A 48 -17.30 -8.49 -9.88
N ASN A 49 -18.00 -7.42 -10.30
CA ASN A 49 -19.25 -7.55 -11.07
C ASN A 49 -19.04 -8.19 -12.45
N ILE A 50 -17.99 -7.78 -13.18
CA ILE A 50 -17.64 -8.38 -14.48
C ILE A 50 -17.31 -9.86 -14.32
N VAL A 51 -16.45 -10.21 -13.35
CA VAL A 51 -16.05 -11.59 -13.06
C VAL A 51 -17.29 -12.43 -12.73
N CYS A 52 -18.16 -11.96 -11.85
CA CYS A 52 -19.40 -12.63 -11.49
C CYS A 52 -20.23 -12.98 -12.74
N LEU A 53 -20.48 -11.99 -13.61
CA LEU A 53 -21.32 -12.17 -14.79
C LEU A 53 -20.70 -13.14 -15.83
N ILE A 54 -19.40 -13.05 -16.06
CA ILE A 54 -18.68 -13.97 -16.97
C ILE A 54 -18.80 -15.41 -16.46
N PHE A 55 -18.59 -15.65 -15.18
CA PHE A 55 -18.67 -16.99 -14.61
C PHE A 55 -20.10 -17.56 -14.60
N ILE A 56 -21.13 -16.72 -14.44
CA ILE A 56 -22.53 -17.13 -14.65
C ILE A 56 -22.74 -17.59 -16.09
N LEU A 57 -22.29 -16.80 -17.08
CA LEU A 57 -22.44 -17.14 -18.49
C LEU A 57 -21.74 -18.46 -18.84
N LEU A 58 -20.51 -18.63 -18.36
CA LEU A 58 -19.73 -19.86 -18.56
C LEU A 58 -20.42 -21.08 -17.93
N ALA A 59 -20.95 -20.94 -16.71
CA ALA A 59 -21.70 -22.01 -16.06
C ALA A 59 -22.94 -22.41 -16.88
N LEU A 60 -23.70 -21.42 -17.37
CA LEU A 60 -24.89 -21.66 -18.20
C LEU A 60 -24.55 -22.41 -19.50
N PHE A 61 -23.48 -22.01 -20.20
CA PHE A 61 -23.04 -22.70 -21.41
C PHE A 61 -22.55 -24.13 -21.17
N LEU A 62 -22.03 -24.42 -19.97
CA LEU A 62 -21.56 -25.76 -19.60
C LEU A 62 -22.68 -26.70 -19.16
N PHE A 63 -23.79 -26.16 -18.64
CA PHE A 63 -24.95 -26.95 -18.19
C PHE A 63 -26.02 -27.13 -19.28
N VAL A 64 -26.20 -26.15 -20.15
CA VAL A 64 -27.35 -26.10 -21.06
C VAL A 64 -26.89 -25.98 -22.51
N SER A 65 -27.44 -26.84 -23.37
CA SER A 65 -27.24 -26.76 -24.82
C SER A 65 -28.20 -25.75 -25.44
N PHE A 66 -27.78 -24.48 -25.50
CA PHE A 66 -28.56 -23.42 -26.14
C PHE A 66 -28.49 -23.47 -27.67
N LYS A 67 -29.54 -22.96 -28.34
CA LYS A 67 -29.48 -22.67 -29.78
C LYS A 67 -28.46 -21.56 -30.04
N LYS A 68 -27.80 -21.59 -31.20
CA LYS A 68 -26.76 -20.62 -31.58
C LYS A 68 -27.20 -19.16 -31.42
N SER A 69 -28.45 -18.83 -31.74
CA SER A 69 -28.99 -17.47 -31.57
C SER A 69 -29.00 -16.98 -30.12
N TRP A 70 -29.36 -17.84 -29.16
CA TRP A 70 -29.36 -17.52 -27.73
C TRP A 70 -27.94 -17.35 -27.18
N ILE A 71 -27.01 -18.21 -27.61
CA ILE A 71 -25.59 -18.08 -27.23
C ILE A 71 -25.05 -16.72 -27.66
N ILE A 72 -25.30 -16.32 -28.92
CA ILE A 72 -24.88 -15.02 -29.45
C ILE A 72 -25.52 -13.89 -28.64
N SER A 73 -26.83 -13.93 -28.40
CA SER A 73 -27.54 -12.89 -27.66
C SER A 73 -26.99 -12.70 -26.24
N MET A 74 -26.82 -13.78 -25.47
CA MET A 74 -26.28 -13.71 -24.11
C MET A 74 -24.82 -13.23 -24.10
N SER A 75 -24.02 -13.67 -25.07
CA SER A 75 -22.62 -13.24 -25.19
C SER A 75 -22.52 -11.75 -25.51
N CYS A 76 -23.36 -11.25 -26.42
CA CYS A 76 -23.47 -9.82 -26.72
C CYS A 76 -23.90 -9.01 -25.49
N PHE A 77 -24.84 -9.52 -24.69
CA PHE A 77 -25.26 -8.86 -23.44
C PHE A 77 -24.11 -8.75 -22.44
N VAL A 78 -23.38 -9.83 -22.18
CA VAL A 78 -22.23 -9.81 -21.25
C VAL A 78 -21.11 -8.92 -21.77
N LEU A 79 -20.88 -8.92 -23.08
CA LEU A 79 -19.92 -8.02 -23.72
C LEU A 79 -20.31 -6.54 -23.51
N LEU A 80 -21.57 -6.18 -23.77
CA LEU A 80 -22.08 -4.83 -23.57
C LEU A 80 -21.97 -4.41 -22.11
N PHE A 81 -22.38 -5.28 -21.18
CA PHE A 81 -22.27 -5.03 -19.73
C PHE A 81 -20.82 -4.77 -19.31
N THR A 82 -19.89 -5.58 -19.82
CA THR A 82 -18.46 -5.45 -19.54
C THR A 82 -17.93 -4.12 -20.08
N ILE A 83 -18.28 -3.74 -21.31
CA ILE A 83 -17.89 -2.45 -21.90
C ILE A 83 -18.39 -1.29 -21.04
N ILE A 84 -19.66 -1.31 -20.63
CA ILE A 84 -20.24 -0.26 -19.77
C ILE A 84 -19.49 -0.16 -18.43
N HIS A 85 -19.19 -1.28 -17.77
CA HIS A 85 -18.46 -1.28 -16.51
C HIS A 85 -17.02 -0.77 -16.67
N LEU A 86 -16.35 -1.11 -17.78
CA LEU A 86 -15.02 -0.58 -18.09
C LEU A 86 -15.06 0.93 -18.36
N LEU A 87 -16.10 1.44 -19.03
CA LEU A 87 -16.27 2.88 -19.26
C LEU A 87 -16.51 3.64 -17.95
N PHE A 88 -17.38 3.13 -17.06
CA PHE A 88 -17.57 3.73 -15.75
C PHE A 88 -16.29 3.69 -14.91
N MET A 89 -15.59 2.55 -14.88
CA MET A 89 -14.30 2.43 -14.19
C MET A 89 -13.28 3.46 -14.69
N GLN A 90 -13.21 3.69 -16.01
CA GLN A 90 -12.32 4.72 -16.57
C GLN A 90 -12.77 6.13 -16.21
N ASN A 91 -14.07 6.39 -16.15
CA ASN A 91 -14.59 7.69 -15.75
C ASN A 91 -14.23 8.01 -14.29
N ASP A 92 -14.47 7.07 -13.38
CA ASP A 92 -14.09 7.20 -11.97
C ASP A 92 -12.60 7.47 -11.80
N GLN A 93 -11.76 6.81 -12.59
CA GLN A 93 -10.31 7.02 -12.57
C GLN A 93 -9.86 8.41 -13.07
N LYS A 94 -10.69 9.13 -13.83
CA LYS A 94 -10.41 10.50 -14.26
C LYS A 94 -10.69 11.53 -13.17
N GLU A 95 -11.58 11.19 -12.23
CA GLU A 95 -11.87 12.05 -11.07
C GLU A 95 -10.96 11.69 -9.90
N ILE A 96 -10.87 10.39 -9.58
CA ILE A 96 -10.10 9.85 -8.48
C ILE A 96 -9.12 8.79 -9.01
N ARG A 97 -7.82 9.13 -9.04
CA ARG A 97 -6.77 8.18 -9.36
C ARG A 97 -6.43 7.36 -8.12
N ASN A 98 -6.84 6.09 -8.11
CA ASN A 98 -6.41 5.14 -7.09
C ASN A 98 -4.98 4.67 -7.36
N VAL A 99 -4.11 4.83 -6.37
CA VAL A 99 -2.73 4.35 -6.40
C VAL A 99 -2.52 3.36 -5.29
N THR A 100 -2.35 2.09 -5.67
CA THR A 100 -2.29 0.97 -4.75
C THR A 100 -1.03 0.15 -4.94
N SER A 101 -0.48 -0.38 -3.85
CA SER A 101 0.64 -1.31 -3.88
C SER A 101 0.42 -2.40 -2.83
N ILE A 102 0.80 -3.64 -3.15
CA ILE A 102 0.69 -4.78 -2.23
C ILE A 102 2.07 -5.03 -1.63
N SER A 103 2.13 -5.29 -0.33
CA SER A 103 3.39 -5.60 0.36
C SER A 103 4.06 -6.86 -0.20
N PRO A 104 5.39 -7.00 -0.07
CA PRO A 104 6.10 -8.18 -0.55
C PRO A 104 5.54 -9.50 0.03
N ASP A 105 5.15 -9.51 1.31
CA ASP A 105 4.50 -10.65 1.98
C ASP A 105 2.99 -10.78 1.70
N ARG A 106 2.38 -9.82 0.97
CA ARG A 106 0.96 -9.75 0.63
C ARG A 106 -0.01 -9.67 1.82
N ASN A 107 0.48 -9.27 2.98
CA ASN A 107 -0.35 -9.06 4.16
C ASN A 107 -0.93 -7.65 4.23
N HIS A 108 -0.30 -6.69 3.56
CA HIS A 108 -0.69 -5.29 3.57
C HIS A 108 -0.96 -4.75 2.17
N VAL A 109 -1.89 -3.80 2.10
CA VAL A 109 -2.21 -3.06 0.88
C VAL A 109 -2.08 -1.58 1.22
N PHE A 110 -1.13 -0.94 0.56
CA PHE A 110 -1.03 0.51 0.51
C PHE A 110 -2.05 1.06 -0.49
N SER A 111 -2.76 2.12 -0.13
CA SER A 111 -3.69 2.80 -1.03
C SER A 111 -3.77 4.29 -0.77
N ILE A 112 -3.59 5.08 -1.83
CA ILE A 112 -3.93 6.50 -1.90
C ILE A 112 -5.04 6.68 -2.92
N LYS A 113 -6.01 7.54 -2.58
CA LYS A 113 -6.98 8.08 -3.53
C LYS A 113 -6.62 9.53 -3.80
N HIS A 114 -6.19 9.81 -5.03
CA HIS A 114 -5.77 11.13 -5.47
C HIS A 114 -6.88 11.78 -6.29
N ASN A 115 -7.40 12.91 -5.81
CA ASN A 115 -8.37 13.71 -6.54
C ASN A 115 -7.64 14.56 -7.57
N ILE A 116 -7.88 14.28 -8.86
CA ILE A 116 -7.16 14.92 -9.97
C ILE A 116 -7.51 16.41 -10.09
N SER A 117 -8.73 16.80 -9.68
CA SER A 117 -9.20 18.18 -9.79
C SER A 117 -8.65 19.09 -8.69
N THR A 118 -8.49 18.58 -7.48
CA THR A 118 -8.02 19.38 -6.33
C THR A 118 -6.54 19.18 -6.02
N GLY A 119 -5.93 18.09 -6.50
CA GLY A 119 -4.58 17.66 -6.13
C GLY A 119 -4.50 16.98 -4.76
N GLU A 120 -5.63 16.89 -4.03
CA GLU A 120 -5.70 16.30 -2.71
C GLU A 120 -5.51 14.78 -2.79
N SER A 121 -4.77 14.23 -1.83
CA SER A 121 -4.50 12.80 -1.77
C SER A 121 -4.80 12.27 -0.38
N VAL A 122 -5.66 11.27 -0.29
CA VAL A 122 -6.08 10.67 0.97
C VAL A 122 -5.52 9.26 1.07
N TYR A 123 -4.78 8.96 2.13
CA TYR A 123 -4.31 7.63 2.47
C TYR A 123 -5.43 6.81 3.11
N TYR A 124 -5.58 5.58 2.64
CA TYR A 124 -6.56 4.62 3.13
C TYR A 124 -5.86 3.46 3.84
N ARG A 125 -6.23 3.21 5.10
CA ARG A 125 -5.77 2.04 5.83
C ARG A 125 -6.57 0.82 5.40
N SER A 126 -5.89 -0.20 4.88
CA SER A 126 -6.53 -1.44 4.43
C SER A 126 -7.22 -2.19 5.58
N ARG A 127 -8.42 -2.69 5.29
CA ARG A 127 -9.25 -3.55 6.14
C ARG A 127 -9.69 -4.75 5.30
N TYR A 128 -9.50 -5.96 5.82
CA TYR A 128 -9.88 -7.20 5.11
C TYR A 128 -9.30 -7.32 3.69
N LYS A 129 -8.16 -6.66 3.42
CA LYS A 129 -7.43 -6.58 2.14
C LYS A 129 -8.14 -5.88 0.97
N ILE A 130 -9.46 -5.97 0.84
CA ILE A 130 -10.22 -5.37 -0.29
C ILE A 130 -10.95 -4.08 0.08
N LEU A 131 -11.12 -3.80 1.37
CA LEU A 131 -11.73 -2.57 1.86
C LEU A 131 -10.66 -1.66 2.46
N GLY A 132 -11.00 -0.38 2.55
CA GLY A 132 -10.16 0.65 3.13
C GLY A 132 -10.99 1.64 3.91
N GLN A 133 -10.37 2.25 4.90
CA GLN A 133 -10.91 3.40 5.61
C GLN A 133 -10.00 4.59 5.38
N ALA A 134 -10.55 5.75 5.04
CA ALA A 134 -9.79 7.00 5.00
C ALA A 134 -9.12 7.21 6.37
N LYS A 135 -7.81 7.45 6.37
CA LYS A 135 -7.02 7.60 7.60
C LYS A 135 -6.49 9.02 7.73
N GLU A 136 -5.78 9.51 6.72
CA GLU A 136 -5.17 10.84 6.74
C GLU A 136 -5.05 11.40 5.33
N THR A 137 -5.23 12.71 5.20
CA THR A 137 -4.92 13.45 3.98
C THR A 137 -3.43 13.77 3.99
N LEU A 138 -2.75 13.56 2.86
CA LEU A 138 -1.34 13.93 2.71
C LEU A 138 -1.22 15.46 2.85
N PRO A 139 -0.17 15.94 3.55
CA PRO A 139 -0.06 17.36 3.90
C PRO A 139 0.10 18.26 2.67
N ASP A 140 0.77 17.77 1.63
CA ASP A 140 1.04 18.51 0.40
C ASP A 140 0.24 17.97 -0.79
N LEU A 141 -0.23 18.89 -1.63
CA LEU A 141 -0.92 18.56 -2.87
C LEU A 141 0.05 17.93 -3.87
N ILE A 142 -0.34 16.79 -4.43
CA ILE A 142 0.49 16.05 -5.39
C ILE A 142 0.30 16.68 -6.77
N GLN A 143 1.41 17.08 -7.41
CA GLN A 143 1.38 17.68 -8.75
C GLN A 143 1.64 16.67 -9.87
N SER A 144 2.46 15.66 -9.60
CA SER A 144 2.95 14.72 -10.62
C SER A 144 3.03 13.28 -10.11
N ASP A 145 3.71 12.41 -10.85
CA ASP A 145 3.79 10.98 -10.54
C ASP A 145 4.37 10.73 -9.14
N LEU A 146 3.81 9.70 -8.50
CA LEU A 146 4.24 9.22 -7.20
C LEU A 146 4.94 7.87 -7.35
N LYS A 147 5.94 7.64 -6.50
CA LYS A 147 6.67 6.38 -6.41
C LYS A 147 6.39 5.75 -5.06
N ILE A 148 6.08 4.45 -5.05
CA ILE A 148 5.88 3.66 -3.84
C ILE A 148 7.02 2.66 -3.71
N ASP A 149 7.75 2.71 -2.60
CA ASP A 149 8.75 1.73 -2.21
C ASP A 149 8.34 1.04 -0.90
N TRP A 150 8.30 -0.30 -0.91
CA TRP A 150 8.21 -1.07 0.33
C TRP A 150 9.61 -1.17 0.93
N LEU A 151 9.84 -0.50 2.06
CA LEU A 151 11.14 -0.50 2.76
C LEU A 151 11.35 -1.81 3.53
N VAL A 152 10.27 -2.36 4.07
CA VAL A 152 10.10 -3.70 4.65
C VAL A 152 8.67 -4.18 4.40
N ASN A 153 8.28 -5.38 4.86
CA ASN A 153 6.95 -5.93 4.58
C ASN A 153 5.80 -5.05 5.07
N ASP A 154 5.99 -4.25 6.11
CA ASP A 154 4.95 -3.47 6.78
C ASP A 154 5.23 -1.95 6.84
N VAL A 155 6.17 -1.47 6.01
CA VAL A 155 6.48 -0.03 5.86
C VAL A 155 6.57 0.33 4.37
N ALA A 156 5.63 1.15 3.90
CA ALA A 156 5.61 1.68 2.54
C ALA A 156 5.92 3.18 2.55
N ALA A 157 6.94 3.59 1.83
CA ALA A 157 7.27 4.99 1.61
C ALA A 157 6.76 5.45 0.23
N VAL A 158 6.07 6.58 0.21
CA VAL A 158 5.57 7.24 -0.99
C VAL A 158 6.33 8.52 -1.20
N THR A 159 7.11 8.58 -2.26
CA THR A 159 7.81 9.79 -2.68
C THR A 159 7.02 10.46 -3.79
N TYR A 160 6.77 11.75 -3.67
CA TYR A 160 6.00 12.51 -4.64
C TYR A 160 6.53 13.93 -4.77
N GLN A 161 6.18 14.59 -5.87
CA GLN A 161 6.44 16.02 -6.04
C GLN A 161 5.22 16.81 -5.59
N ALA A 162 5.43 17.70 -4.62
CA ALA A 162 4.41 18.64 -4.17
C ALA A 162 4.19 19.77 -5.19
N SER A 163 3.07 20.48 -5.08
CA SER A 163 2.69 21.60 -5.96
C SER A 163 3.69 22.77 -5.99
N ASN A 164 4.50 22.92 -4.95
CA ASN A 164 5.60 23.90 -4.89
C ASN A 164 6.90 23.39 -5.56
N GLY A 165 6.88 22.20 -6.18
CA GLY A 165 8.02 21.56 -6.84
C GLY A 165 8.94 20.77 -5.91
N SER A 166 8.74 20.85 -4.58
CA SER A 166 9.55 20.15 -3.58
C SER A 166 9.30 18.65 -3.59
N THR A 167 10.34 17.87 -3.29
CA THR A 167 10.19 16.42 -3.08
C THR A 167 9.70 16.16 -1.66
N GLN A 168 8.56 15.49 -1.54
CA GLN A 168 7.96 15.11 -0.27
C GLN A 168 7.86 13.60 -0.16
N GLN A 169 7.79 13.12 1.08
CA GLN A 169 7.67 11.71 1.36
C GLN A 169 6.69 11.45 2.48
N PHE A 170 5.73 10.57 2.21
CA PHE A 170 4.76 10.08 3.18
C PHE A 170 5.05 8.61 3.47
N VAL A 171 4.93 8.17 4.72
CA VAL A 171 5.18 6.77 5.08
C VAL A 171 3.96 6.14 5.74
N ALA A 172 3.46 5.05 5.14
CA ALA A 172 2.45 4.21 5.74
C ALA A 172 3.08 3.04 6.50
N THR A 173 2.71 2.93 7.77
CA THR A 173 3.17 1.87 8.68
C THR A 173 2.01 0.97 9.08
N PHE A 174 2.22 -0.35 9.00
CA PHE A 174 1.17 -1.34 9.19
C PHE A 174 1.35 -2.22 10.44
N GLY A 175 2.58 -2.38 10.93
CA GLY A 175 2.91 -3.18 12.10
C GLY A 175 3.45 -2.36 13.27
N ASP A 176 4.16 -3.05 14.16
CA ASP A 176 4.83 -2.53 15.35
C ASP A 176 6.09 -3.39 15.63
N ARG A 177 7.09 -2.86 16.36
CA ARG A 177 8.23 -3.65 16.88
C ARG A 177 8.20 -3.79 18.40
N GLY A 178 7.13 -3.33 19.04
CA GLY A 178 6.86 -3.49 20.46
C GLY A 178 5.82 -4.56 20.74
N ASP A 179 5.07 -4.34 21.81
CA ASP A 179 3.96 -5.19 22.28
C ASP A 179 2.59 -4.78 21.70
N GLY A 180 2.55 -3.75 20.85
CA GLY A 180 1.33 -3.16 20.34
C GLY A 180 0.47 -2.40 21.37
N MET A 181 0.95 -2.27 22.62
CA MET A 181 0.21 -1.59 23.70
C MET A 181 0.73 -0.18 23.97
N SER A 182 2.02 0.07 23.75
CA SER A 182 2.65 1.35 24.08
C SER A 182 3.28 2.02 22.86
N TYR A 183 3.01 3.33 22.70
CA TYR A 183 3.65 4.14 21.67
C TYR A 183 5.10 4.46 22.08
N TYR A 184 6.03 4.42 21.13
CA TYR A 184 7.44 4.77 21.35
C TYR A 184 7.97 5.67 20.22
N TYR A 185 9.07 6.36 20.52
CA TYR A 185 9.72 7.26 19.58
C TYR A 185 10.84 6.54 18.84
N VAL A 186 10.70 6.41 17.52
CA VAL A 186 11.68 5.72 16.68
C VAL A 186 13.05 6.35 16.83
N GLY A 187 13.12 7.69 16.90
CA GLY A 187 14.36 8.43 17.11
C GLY A 187 15.10 8.04 18.40
N ALA A 188 14.38 7.77 19.48
CA ALA A 188 14.97 7.32 20.74
C ALA A 188 15.47 5.87 20.64
N GLU A 189 14.69 4.99 20.00
CA GLU A 189 15.04 3.58 19.84
C GLU A 189 16.26 3.35 18.95
N ILE A 190 16.51 4.25 18.00
CA ILE A 190 17.68 4.18 17.11
C ILE A 190 18.89 4.98 17.62
N HIS A 191 18.87 5.46 18.87
CA HIS A 191 19.98 6.22 19.44
C HIS A 191 21.30 5.44 19.34
N GLY A 192 22.38 6.13 18.92
CA GLY A 192 23.68 5.53 18.67
C GLY A 192 24.06 5.47 17.19
N ARG A 193 24.98 4.56 16.83
CA ARG A 193 25.61 4.49 15.51
C ARG A 193 25.17 3.24 14.76
N TRP A 194 24.71 3.45 13.53
CA TRP A 194 24.31 2.40 12.59
C TRP A 194 25.11 2.53 11.31
N GLN A 195 25.60 1.42 10.78
CA GLN A 195 26.51 1.45 9.63
C GLN A 195 26.25 0.32 8.64
N SER A 196 26.53 0.62 7.37
CA SER A 196 26.80 -0.32 6.28
C SER A 196 28.14 0.02 5.63
N ASP A 197 28.55 -0.73 4.60
CA ASP A 197 29.83 -0.49 3.91
C ASP A 197 29.98 0.94 3.34
N GLN A 198 28.87 1.62 3.05
CA GLN A 198 28.88 2.91 2.35
C GLN A 198 28.18 4.05 3.09
N LEU A 199 27.37 3.74 4.11
CA LEU A 199 26.51 4.68 4.80
C LEU A 199 26.62 4.52 6.32
N GLU A 200 26.57 5.64 7.02
CA GLU A 200 26.50 5.68 8.47
C GLU A 200 25.37 6.61 8.89
N VAL A 201 24.62 6.20 9.91
CA VAL A 201 23.57 6.96 10.57
C VAL A 201 23.96 7.09 12.04
N ARG A 202 24.03 8.32 12.55
CA ARG A 202 24.21 8.57 13.98
C ARG A 202 23.00 9.31 14.50
N SER A 203 22.30 8.74 15.48
CA SER A 203 21.21 9.40 16.18
C SER A 203 21.68 9.80 17.58
N SER A 204 21.47 11.07 17.92
CA SER A 204 21.85 11.67 19.20
C SER A 204 20.81 12.66 19.69
N SER A 205 21.06 13.32 20.82
CA SER A 205 20.21 14.40 21.34
C SER A 205 20.00 15.55 20.36
N ASP A 206 20.96 15.82 19.48
CA ASP A 206 20.94 16.98 18.59
C ASP A 206 20.16 16.71 17.29
N GLY A 207 19.95 15.44 16.96
CA GLY A 207 19.25 15.03 15.75
C GLY A 207 19.81 13.74 15.16
N ILE A 208 19.70 13.61 13.84
CA ILE A 208 20.24 12.49 13.09
C ILE A 208 21.24 12.99 12.06
N ILE A 209 22.42 12.38 12.07
CA ILE A 209 23.48 12.63 11.09
C ILE A 209 23.51 11.46 10.10
N ILE A 210 23.46 11.78 8.81
CA ILE A 210 23.67 10.82 7.73
C ILE A 210 25.02 11.11 7.08
N LYS A 211 25.90 10.11 7.04
CA LYS A 211 27.21 10.20 6.37
C LYS A 211 27.27 9.25 5.18
N GLN A 212 27.64 9.78 4.02
CA GLN A 212 27.89 9.05 2.78
C GLN A 212 29.27 9.43 2.24
N GLY A 213 30.27 8.60 2.51
CA GLY A 213 31.67 8.89 2.19
C GLY A 213 32.17 10.13 2.95
N THR A 214 32.55 11.18 2.21
CA THR A 214 33.00 12.47 2.78
C THR A 214 31.87 13.46 3.04
N LYS A 215 30.65 13.17 2.56
CA LYS A 215 29.49 14.05 2.76
C LYS A 215 28.78 13.67 4.05
N GLU A 216 28.46 14.68 4.84
CA GLU A 216 27.74 14.54 6.10
C GLU A 216 26.62 15.59 6.15
N ALA A 217 25.45 15.18 6.64
CA ALA A 217 24.32 16.07 6.83
C ALA A 217 23.65 15.80 8.17
N LEU A 218 23.59 16.83 9.00
CA LEU A 218 22.76 16.88 10.20
C LEU A 218 21.32 17.25 9.83
N PHE A 219 20.39 16.51 10.43
CA PHE A 219 18.95 16.74 10.43
C PHE A 219 18.51 16.95 11.89
N ASN A 220 18.19 18.19 12.23
CA ASN A 220 17.66 18.51 13.57
C ASN A 220 16.29 17.86 13.76
N TRP A 221 15.92 17.55 15.01
CA TRP A 221 14.62 16.94 15.34
C TRP A 221 13.40 17.71 14.82
N GLU A 222 13.49 19.04 14.69
CA GLU A 222 12.43 19.88 14.12
C GLU A 222 12.14 19.59 12.63
N ASN A 223 13.11 19.00 11.92
CA ASN A 223 13.00 18.62 10.51
C ASN A 223 12.84 17.10 10.33
N ILE A 224 12.52 16.38 11.41
CA ILE A 224 12.31 14.93 11.40
C ILE A 224 10.86 14.67 11.78
N GLU A 225 10.14 13.98 10.90
CA GLU A 225 8.75 13.58 11.14
C GLU A 225 8.67 12.08 11.39
N GLN A 226 7.94 11.67 12.43
CA GLN A 226 7.72 10.27 12.77
C GLN A 226 6.41 9.76 12.19
N PHE A 227 6.47 8.59 11.54
CA PHE A 227 5.33 7.90 10.98
C PHE A 227 5.05 6.60 11.76
N GLY A 228 4.03 6.64 12.61
CA GLY A 228 3.71 5.54 13.52
C GLY A 228 4.89 5.19 14.42
N THR A 229 5.09 3.90 14.70
CA THR A 229 6.18 3.40 15.55
C THR A 229 7.32 2.77 14.75
N LEU A 230 7.34 2.93 13.42
CA LEU A 230 8.26 2.20 12.53
C LEU A 230 9.17 3.06 11.66
N ALA A 231 8.87 4.34 11.45
CA ALA A 231 9.63 5.12 10.47
C ALA A 231 9.79 6.60 10.83
N LEU A 232 10.82 7.21 10.25
CA LEU A 232 11.15 8.63 10.29
C LEU A 232 11.40 9.14 8.88
N VAL A 233 10.87 10.31 8.53
CA VAL A 233 11.26 11.08 7.35
C VAL A 233 12.15 12.24 7.79
N LEU A 234 13.31 12.37 7.15
CA LEU A 234 14.31 13.39 7.43
C LEU A 234 14.28 14.41 6.31
N SER A 235 13.91 15.64 6.65
CA SER A 235 13.73 16.74 5.70
C SER A 235 14.81 17.80 5.87
N LYS A 236 15.14 18.50 4.79
CA LYS A 236 16.06 19.64 4.81
C LYS A 236 15.62 20.67 3.80
N ASN A 237 15.52 21.94 4.24
CA ASN A 237 15.02 23.05 3.44
C ASN A 237 13.60 22.79 2.88
N GLY A 238 12.73 22.16 3.70
CA GLY A 238 11.37 21.83 3.30
C GLY A 238 11.24 20.66 2.31
N GLU A 239 12.31 19.90 2.04
CA GLU A 239 12.28 18.72 1.16
C GLU A 239 12.68 17.46 1.92
N ALA A 240 11.93 16.37 1.72
CA ALA A 240 12.32 15.05 2.18
C ALA A 240 13.63 14.61 1.51
N LYS A 241 14.61 14.15 2.30
CA LYS A 241 15.91 13.68 1.80
C LYS A 241 16.12 12.19 2.05
N TRP A 242 15.71 11.72 3.22
CA TRP A 242 15.88 10.32 3.62
C TRP A 242 14.68 9.82 4.42
N THR A 243 14.42 8.53 4.34
CA THR A 243 13.56 7.82 5.29
C THR A 243 14.38 6.76 6.02
N ILE A 244 14.18 6.67 7.33
CA ILE A 244 14.65 5.57 8.16
C ILE A 244 13.43 4.73 8.52
N ALA A 245 13.50 3.41 8.34
CA ALA A 245 12.50 2.45 8.79
C ALA A 245 13.15 1.39 9.68
N LEU A 246 12.41 0.89 10.67
CA LEU A 246 12.83 -0.24 11.50
C LEU A 246 12.67 -1.55 10.73
N ASP A 247 13.73 -2.35 10.65
CA ASP A 247 13.66 -3.65 9.98
C ASP A 247 12.78 -4.64 10.77
N GLU A 248 12.33 -5.72 10.16
CA GLU A 248 11.50 -6.75 10.80
C GLU A 248 12.17 -7.42 12.00
N ASN A 249 13.51 -7.49 11.97
CA ASN A 249 14.30 -8.04 13.07
C ASN A 249 14.69 -7.00 14.13
N PHE A 250 14.26 -5.74 14.00
CA PHE A 250 14.54 -4.71 14.98
C PHE A 250 13.86 -5.04 16.31
N GLN A 251 14.61 -4.98 17.39
CA GLN A 251 14.08 -5.19 18.73
C GLN A 251 14.21 -3.90 19.53
N LYS A 252 13.07 -3.42 20.02
CA LYS A 252 12.98 -2.29 20.94
C LYS A 252 13.87 -2.54 22.15
N SER A 253 14.53 -1.51 22.65
CA SER A 253 15.19 -1.61 23.95
C SER A 253 14.12 -1.75 25.04
N SER A 254 14.25 -2.71 25.95
CA SER A 254 13.34 -2.79 27.11
C SER A 254 13.54 -1.58 28.02
N ASP A 255 12.53 -1.23 28.84
CA ASP A 255 12.55 -0.08 29.77
C ASP A 255 13.77 -0.07 30.75
N THR A 256 14.51 -1.17 30.81
CA THR A 256 15.84 -1.23 31.39
C THR A 256 16.87 -0.67 30.40
N ALA A 257 17.27 0.59 30.61
CA ALA A 257 18.22 1.41 29.83
C ALA A 257 19.66 0.84 29.66
N THR A 258 19.84 -0.48 29.74
CA THR A 258 21.14 -1.18 29.74
C THR A 258 21.38 -2.06 28.51
N MET A 259 20.37 -2.27 27.65
CA MET A 259 20.55 -3.05 26.42
C MET A 259 20.72 -2.12 25.22
N ALA A 260 21.82 -2.32 24.48
CA ALA A 260 22.02 -1.67 23.20
C ALA A 260 20.91 -2.10 22.21
N PRO A 261 20.47 -1.22 21.30
CA PRO A 261 19.55 -1.59 20.23
C PRO A 261 20.05 -2.81 19.46
N SER A 262 19.13 -3.67 19.03
CA SER A 262 19.47 -4.86 18.26
C SER A 262 18.60 -5.00 17.01
N GLY A 263 19.10 -5.77 16.04
CA GLY A 263 18.52 -5.88 14.70
C GLY A 263 19.07 -4.81 13.75
N ASN A 264 18.24 -4.40 12.80
CA ASN A 264 18.66 -3.52 11.72
C ASN A 264 17.71 -2.34 11.54
N ILE A 265 18.23 -1.28 10.91
CA ILE A 265 17.42 -0.22 10.33
C ILE A 265 17.61 -0.22 8.82
N ILE A 266 16.62 0.29 8.10
CA ILE A 266 16.63 0.50 6.66
C ILE A 266 16.71 2.00 6.39
N LEU A 267 17.66 2.43 5.58
CA LEU A 267 17.79 3.81 5.12
C LEU A 267 17.48 3.88 3.62
N SER A 268 16.59 4.77 3.22
CA SER A 268 16.26 4.99 1.81
C SER A 268 16.30 6.47 1.45
N LYS A 269 16.81 6.80 0.26
CA LYS A 269 16.76 8.17 -0.28
C LYS A 269 15.33 8.50 -0.72
N ALA A 270 14.87 9.69 -0.37
CA ALA A 270 13.60 10.23 -0.85
C ALA A 270 13.79 10.77 -2.28
N VAL A 271 13.72 9.89 -3.27
CA VAL A 271 13.87 10.24 -4.69
C VAL A 271 12.79 9.56 -5.54
N LEU A 272 12.33 10.24 -6.58
CA LEU A 272 11.35 9.71 -7.54
C LEU A 272 11.93 8.64 -8.49
N THR A 273 13.25 8.51 -8.55
CA THR A 273 13.92 7.46 -9.33
C THR A 273 14.05 6.17 -8.53
N ASN A 274 14.29 5.05 -9.22
CA ASN A 274 14.58 3.79 -8.55
C ASN A 274 15.85 3.93 -7.70
N ASN A 275 15.70 3.62 -6.42
CA ASN A 275 16.77 3.59 -5.43
C ASN A 275 16.57 2.33 -4.59
N GLN A 276 17.66 1.69 -4.18
CA GLN A 276 17.57 0.55 -3.28
C GLN A 276 17.71 1.02 -1.84
N PRO A 277 16.79 0.62 -0.95
CA PRO A 277 16.97 0.81 0.48
C PRO A 277 18.22 0.05 0.96
N VAL A 278 18.97 0.66 1.87
CA VAL A 278 20.20 0.09 2.42
C VAL A 278 19.95 -0.34 3.85
N LYS A 279 20.31 -1.59 4.17
CA LYS A 279 20.25 -2.11 5.54
C LYS A 279 21.49 -1.69 6.32
N LEU A 280 21.30 -1.22 7.55
CA LEU A 280 22.38 -0.82 8.46
C LEU A 280 22.30 -1.64 9.75
N SER A 281 23.46 -1.94 10.32
CA SER A 281 23.60 -2.67 11.57
C SER A 281 24.12 -1.75 12.67
N PHE A 282 23.69 -1.98 13.91
CA PHE A 282 24.19 -1.25 15.05
C PHE A 282 25.69 -1.52 15.28
N VAL A 283 26.46 -0.47 15.54
CA VAL A 283 27.88 -0.54 15.88
C VAL A 283 28.03 -0.18 17.35
N LYS A 284 28.42 -1.16 18.17
CA LYS A 284 28.81 -0.89 19.56
C LYS A 284 30.13 -0.12 19.55
N GLU A 285 30.14 1.02 20.23
CA GLU A 285 31.37 1.75 20.55
C GLU A 285 32.17 1.04 21.64
#